data_AF-A0A9E2TNR9-F1
#
_entry.id   AF-A0A9E2TNR9-F1
#
_cell.length_a   1.000
_cell.length_b   1.000
_cell.length_c   1.000
_cell.angle_alpha   90.00
_cell.angle_beta   90.00
_cell.angle_gamma   90.00
#
_symmetry.space_group_name_H-M   'P 1'
#
loop_
_entity.id
_entity.type
_entity.pdbx_description
1 polymer ?
#
loop_
_entity_poly.entity_id
_entity_poly.type
_entity_poly.pdbx_seq_one_letter_code
_entity_poly.pdbx_strand_id
1 'polypeptide(L)'
;MPSKDFRMNPDRMNEIMTATSHVAEAAERLAKSCREFTTKDASYITFEQFQNAGIPIHAAANDLGACFASLATLQAKFEAENEK
;
A
#
# COMPACT_ATOMS: atom_id res chain seq x y z
N MET A 1 16.47 -4.20 25.23
CA MET A 1 15.97 -2.97 25.89
C MET A 1 14.47 -3.12 26.04
N PRO A 2 13.87 -2.87 27.22
CA PRO A 2 12.41 -2.73 27.30
C PRO A 2 12.02 -1.49 26.50
N SER A 3 11.10 -1.64 25.55
CA SER A 3 10.52 -0.53 24.81
C SER A 3 9.90 0.44 25.83
N LYS A 4 10.33 1.70 25.83
CA LYS A 4 9.58 2.75 26.55
C LYS A 4 8.16 2.75 26.01
N ASP A 5 7.16 2.60 26.88
CA ASP A 5 5.77 2.77 26.50
C ASP A 5 5.59 4.19 25.96
N PHE A 6 5.44 4.31 24.64
CA PHE A 6 5.26 5.58 23.97
C PHE A 6 3.76 5.89 23.95
N ARG A 7 3.32 6.86 24.76
CA ARG A 7 1.95 7.34 24.69
C ARG A 7 1.81 8.27 23.47
N MET A 8 1.49 7.68 22.33
CA MET A 8 1.18 8.42 21.12
C MET A 8 -0.13 9.19 21.30
N ASN A 9 -0.17 10.44 20.82
CA ASN A 9 -1.40 11.24 20.79
C ASN A 9 -2.49 10.44 20.02
N PRO A 10 -3.72 10.28 20.57
CA PRO A 10 -4.81 9.56 19.91
C PRO A 10 -5.08 9.99 18.46
N ASP A 11 -4.96 11.29 18.16
CA ASP A 11 -5.17 11.80 16.80
C ASP A 11 -4.09 11.30 15.83
N ARG A 12 -2.84 11.26 16.28
CA ARG A 12 -1.71 10.69 15.51
C ARG A 12 -1.88 9.19 15.29
N MET A 13 -2.33 8.49 16.33
CA MET A 13 -2.64 7.07 16.22
C MET A 13 -3.72 6.83 15.16
N ASN A 14 -4.76 7.68 15.13
CA ASN A 14 -5.82 7.61 14.15
C ASN A 14 -5.32 7.89 12.71
N GLU A 15 -4.41 8.85 12.52
CA GLU A 15 -3.77 9.13 11.23
C GLU A 15 -2.97 7.92 10.71
N ILE A 16 -2.16 7.28 11.57
CA ILE A 16 -1.38 6.09 11.21
C ILE A 16 -2.30 4.91 10.89
N MET A 17 -3.32 4.67 11.72
CA MET A 17 -4.28 3.60 11.49
C MET A 17 -5.01 3.78 10.15
N THR A 18 -5.43 5.01 9.85
CA THR A 18 -6.09 5.35 8.57
C THR A 18 -5.16 5.13 7.39
N ALA A 19 -3.92 5.65 7.45
CA ALA A 19 -2.94 5.46 6.38
C ALA A 19 -2.59 3.98 6.17
N THR A 20 -2.48 3.22 7.25
CA THR A 20 -2.21 1.77 7.20
C THR A 20 -3.40 1.00 6.62
N SER A 21 -4.63 1.39 6.93
CA SER A 21 -5.84 0.82 6.30
C SER A 21 -5.83 1.04 4.79
N HIS A 22 -5.48 2.24 4.33
CA HIS A 22 -5.39 2.53 2.89
C HIS A 22 -4.32 1.67 2.19
N VAL A 23 -3.18 1.43 2.84
CA VAL A 23 -2.15 0.51 2.32
C VAL A 23 -2.71 -0.91 2.17
N ALA A 24 -3.43 -1.41 3.19
CA ALA A 24 -4.02 -2.75 3.15
C ALA A 24 -5.05 -2.88 2.02
N GLU A 25 -5.93 -1.89 1.86
CA GLU A 25 -6.92 -1.86 0.77
C GLU A 25 -6.25 -1.81 -0.61
N ALA A 26 -5.21 -0.99 -0.79
CA ALA A 26 -4.47 -0.90 -2.04
C ALA A 26 -3.74 -2.22 -2.37
N ALA A 27 -3.19 -2.89 -1.35
CA ALA A 27 -2.56 -4.19 -1.52
C ALA A 27 -3.57 -5.27 -1.91
N GLU A 28 -4.77 -5.26 -1.33
CA GLU A 28 -5.86 -6.16 -1.71
C GLU A 28 -6.31 -5.92 -3.14
N ARG A 29 -6.46 -4.66 -3.57
CA ARG A 29 -6.75 -4.30 -4.96
C ARG A 29 -5.70 -4.85 -5.92
N LEU A 30 -4.42 -4.67 -5.62
CA LEU A 30 -3.32 -5.22 -6.43
C LEU A 30 -3.37 -6.75 -6.48
N ALA A 31 -3.53 -7.40 -5.34
CA ALA A 31 -3.62 -8.86 -5.26
C ALA A 31 -4.79 -9.40 -6.09
N LYS A 32 -5.95 -8.73 -6.05
CA LYS A 32 -7.12 -9.07 -6.88
C LYS A 32 -6.82 -8.95 -8.37
N SER A 33 -6.26 -7.83 -8.82
CA SER A 33 -5.88 -7.62 -10.22
C SER A 33 -4.89 -8.67 -10.73
N CYS A 34 -3.89 -9.03 -9.91
CA CYS A 34 -2.95 -10.10 -10.25
C CYS A 34 -3.63 -11.48 -10.33
N ARG A 35 -4.55 -11.79 -9.40
CA ARG A 35 -5.29 -13.06 -9.41
C ARG A 35 -6.16 -13.21 -10.65
N GLU A 36 -6.92 -12.16 -11.00
CA GLU A 36 -7.79 -12.13 -12.19
C GLU A 36 -7.00 -12.41 -13.48
N PHE A 37 -5.74 -11.96 -13.55
CA PHE A 37 -4.84 -12.28 -14.64
C PHE A 37 -4.43 -13.77 -14.64
N THR A 38 -4.03 -14.31 -13.49
CA THR A 38 -3.56 -15.70 -13.36
C THR A 38 -4.64 -16.77 -13.52
N THR A 39 -5.93 -16.43 -13.33
CA THR A 39 -7.05 -17.36 -13.48
C THR A 39 -7.52 -17.57 -14.92
N LYS A 40 -7.03 -16.78 -15.88
CA LYS A 40 -7.31 -17.01 -17.31
C LYS A 40 -6.40 -18.13 -17.80
N ASP A 41 -7.01 -19.24 -18.23
CA ASP A 41 -6.41 -20.48 -18.74
C ASP A 41 -5.04 -20.25 -19.41
N ALA A 42 -3.95 -20.57 -18.68
CA ALA A 42 -2.61 -20.04 -18.93
C ALA A 42 -1.84 -20.77 -20.04
N SER A 43 -2.53 -21.36 -21.01
CA SER A 43 -1.88 -22.04 -22.14
C SER A 43 -1.46 -21.08 -23.26
N TYR A 44 -2.13 -19.93 -23.40
CA TYR A 44 -1.73 -18.85 -24.29
C TYR A 44 -2.39 -17.52 -23.90
N ILE A 45 -1.65 -16.41 -24.01
CA ILE A 45 -2.18 -15.05 -23.86
C ILE A 45 -1.72 -14.19 -25.04
N THR A 46 -2.60 -13.37 -25.61
CA THR A 46 -2.20 -12.43 -26.66
C THR A 46 -1.51 -11.20 -26.06
N PHE A 47 -0.70 -10.50 -26.85
CA PHE A 47 -0.06 -9.27 -26.42
C PHE A 47 -1.08 -8.20 -25.98
N GLU A 48 -2.21 -8.10 -26.67
CA GLU A 48 -3.31 -7.19 -26.32
C GLU A 48 -3.95 -7.56 -24.97
N GLN A 49 -4.18 -8.85 -24.70
CA GLN A 49 -4.68 -9.32 -23.41
C GLN A 49 -3.69 -9.06 -22.28
N PHE A 50 -2.39 -9.21 -22.54
CA PHE A 50 -1.33 -8.87 -21.61
C PHE A 50 -1.31 -7.36 -21.31
N GLN A 51 -1.38 -6.50 -22.33
CA GLN A 51 -1.46 -5.05 -22.12
C GLN A 51 -2.72 -4.64 -21.36
N ASN A 52 -3.88 -5.18 -21.72
CA ASN A 52 -5.16 -4.89 -21.07
C ASN A 52 -5.19 -5.33 -19.60
N ALA A 53 -4.45 -6.38 -19.23
CA ALA A 53 -4.30 -6.79 -17.84
C ALA A 53 -3.16 -6.07 -17.10
N GLY A 54 -2.10 -5.66 -17.83
CA GLY A 54 -0.96 -4.94 -17.26
C GLY A 54 -1.31 -3.54 -16.78
N ILE A 55 -2.19 -2.82 -17.49
CA ILE A 55 -2.64 -1.47 -17.12
C ILE A 55 -3.26 -1.43 -15.69
N PRO A 56 -4.27 -2.26 -15.34
CA PRO A 56 -4.86 -2.23 -14.01
C PRO A 56 -3.90 -2.70 -12.91
N ILE A 57 -3.02 -3.68 -13.19
CA ILE A 57 -1.99 -4.12 -12.24
C ILE A 57 -0.99 -2.99 -11.96
N HIS A 58 -0.51 -2.31 -13.01
CA HIS A 58 0.39 -1.17 -12.88
C HIS A 58 -0.25 -0.02 -12.10
N ALA A 59 -1.49 0.32 -12.42
CA ALA A 59 -2.24 1.36 -11.70
C ALA A 59 -2.40 1.01 -10.21
N ALA A 60 -2.76 -0.24 -9.88
CA ALA A 60 -2.88 -0.70 -8.50
C ALA A 60 -1.54 -0.71 -7.75
N ALA A 61 -0.44 -1.07 -8.42
CA ALA A 61 0.89 -1.04 -7.83
C ALA A 61 1.37 0.39 -7.55
N ASN A 62 1.06 1.33 -8.46
CA ASN A 62 1.39 2.74 -8.26
C ASN A 62 0.58 3.36 -7.11
N ASP A 63 -0.70 3.02 -7.00
CA ASP A 63 -1.58 3.43 -5.90
C ASP A 63 -1.08 2.91 -4.54
N LEU A 64 -0.65 1.64 -4.49
CA LEU A 64 -0.02 1.05 -3.31
C LEU A 64 1.30 1.76 -2.96
N GLY A 65 2.12 2.07 -3.96
CA GLY A 65 3.36 2.82 -3.77
C GLY A 65 3.13 4.21 -3.19
N ALA A 66 2.09 4.92 -3.67
CA ALA A 66 1.70 6.22 -3.13
C ALA A 66 1.25 6.13 -1.66
N CYS A 67 0.50 5.08 -1.31
CA CYS A 67 0.08 4.85 0.08
C CYS A 67 1.29 4.63 1.01
N PHE A 68 2.27 3.82 0.58
CA PHE A 68 3.51 3.62 1.35
C PHE A 68 4.34 4.90 1.47
N ALA A 69 4.44 5.70 0.40
CA ALA A 69 5.16 6.98 0.45
C ALA A 69 4.53 7.97 1.44
N SER A 70 3.19 8.02 1.49
CA SER A 70 2.45 8.82 2.47
C SER A 70 2.73 8.37 3.91
N LEU A 71 2.70 7.06 4.17
CA LEU A 71 3.01 6.50 5.49
C LEU A 71 4.45 6.78 5.92
N ALA A 72 5.42 6.62 5.02
CA ALA A 72 6.83 6.94 5.30
C ALA A 72 7.02 8.43 5.60
N THR A 73 6.31 9.31 4.90
CA THR A 73 6.35 10.76 5.17
C THR A 73 5.77 11.09 6.54
N LEU A 74 4.67 10.45 6.94
CA LEU A 74 4.10 10.59 8.28
C LEU A 74 5.07 10.09 9.36
N GLN A 75 5.71 8.95 9.15
CA GLN A 75 6.74 8.44 10.05
C GLN A 75 7.89 9.44 10.23
N ALA A 76 8.45 9.95 9.12
CA ALA A 76 9.55 10.91 9.17
C ALA A 76 9.16 12.21 9.88
N LYS A 77 7.92 12.70 9.65
CA LYS A 77 7.37 13.85 10.39
C LYS A 77 7.31 13.56 11.89
N PHE A 78 6.87 12.37 12.29
CA PHE A 78 6.80 12.01 13.70
C PHE A 78 8.17 11.86 14.35
N GLU A 79 9.16 11.30 13.66
CA GLU A 79 10.54 11.23 14.16
C GLU A 79 11.09 12.65 14.41
N ALA A 80 10.94 13.55 13.43
CA ALA A 80 11.40 14.94 13.54
C ALA A 80 10.69 15.76 14.65
N GLU A 81 9.43 15.44 14.97
CA GLU A 81 8.66 16.09 16.04
C GLU A 81 9.00 15.57 17.45
N ASN A 82 9.58 14.36 17.58
CA ASN A 82 9.91 13.75 18.89
C ASN A 82 11.40 13.85 19.26
N GLU A 83 12.27 14.30 18.35
CA GLU A 83 13.68 14.61 18.63
C GLU A 83 13.90 16.04 19.21
N LYS A 84 12.83 16.81 19.47
CA LYS A 84 12.86 18.16 20.07
C LYS A 84 12.24 18.19 21.47
#